data_AF-A0A350IXY8-F1
#
_entry.id   AF-A0A350IXY8-F1
#
_cell.length_a   1.000
_cell.length_b   1.000
_cell.length_c   1.000
_cell.angle_alpha   90.00
_cell.angle_beta   90.00
_cell.angle_gamma   90.00
#
_symmetry.space_group_name_H-M   'P 1'
#
loop_
_entity.id
_entity.type
_entity.pdbx_description
1 polymer ?
#
loop_
_entity_poly.entity_id
_entity_poly.type
_entity_poly.pdbx_seq_one_letter_code
_entity_poly.pdbx_strand_id
1 'polypeptide(L)' 'NDSFKKIIVVKDIVNVTRDENGITTMSIFDFLLKENSLEL' A
#
# COMPACT_ATOMS: atom_id res chain seq x y z
N ASN A 1 -5.85 19.23 -5.14
CA ASN A 1 -5.02 18.26 -5.87
C ASN A 1 -5.30 16.89 -5.31
N ASP A 2 -6.22 16.18 -5.95
CA ASP A 2 -6.47 14.78 -5.60
C ASP A 2 -5.36 13.96 -6.28
N SER A 3 -4.30 13.69 -5.52
CA SER A 3 -3.20 12.86 -6.00
C SER A 3 -3.68 11.42 -5.96
N PHE A 4 -4.25 10.95 -7.08
CA PHE A 4 -4.65 9.56 -7.23
C PHE A 4 -3.49 8.63 -6.78
N LYS A 5 -3.66 7.95 -5.65
CA LYS A 5 -2.67 7.00 -5.11
C LYS A 5 -2.99 5.61 -5.66
N LYS A 6 -2.11 5.06 -6.48
CA LYS A 6 -2.24 3.68 -6.98
C LYS A 6 -1.68 2.71 -5.94
N ILE A 7 -2.47 1.70 -5.58
CA ILE A 7 -2.12 0.70 -4.57
C ILE A 7 -2.26 -0.70 -5.18
N ILE A 8 -1.29 -1.57 -4.92
CA ILE A 8 -1.31 -2.99 -5.30
C ILE A 8 -1.39 -3.80 -4.01
N VAL A 9 -2.47 -4.56 -3.85
CA VAL A 9 -2.66 -5.45 -2.70
C VAL A 9 -2.45 -6.89 -3.14
N VAL A 10 -1.56 -7.59 -2.45
CA VAL A 10 -1.23 -9.00 -2.74
C VAL A 10 -1.61 -9.90 -1.57
N LYS A 11 -1.89 -11.18 -1.87
CA LYS A 11 -2.19 -12.19 -0.83
C LYS A 11 -0.96 -12.55 0.02
N ASP A 12 0.23 -12.39 -0.53
CA ASP A 12 1.47 -12.84 0.10
C ASP A 12 1.96 -11.91 1.22
N ILE A 13 2.82 -12.42 2.10
CA ILE A 13 3.44 -11.64 3.17
C ILE A 13 4.62 -10.88 2.55
N VAL A 14 4.37 -9.62 2.21
CA VAL A 14 5.37 -8.69 1.68
C VAL A 14 5.48 -7.47 2.58
N ASN A 15 6.69 -6.92 2.69
CA ASN A 15 6.86 -5.61 3.32
C ASN A 15 6.16 -4.54 2.47
N VAL A 16 5.63 -3.51 3.14
CA VAL A 16 5.07 -2.37 2.42
C VAL A 16 6.20 -1.62 1.72
N THR A 17 6.06 -1.43 0.41
CA THR A 17 7.03 -0.71 -0.42
C THR A 17 6.35 0.37 -1.23
N ARG A 18 7.08 1.45 -1.51
CA ARG A 18 6.64 2.53 -2.40
C ARG A 18 7.70 2.78 -3.45
N ASP A 19 7.30 2.77 -4.71
CA ASP A 19 8.23 3.01 -5.82
C ASP A 19 8.39 4.50 -6.15
N GLU A 20 9.28 4.81 -7.08
CA GLU A 20 9.56 6.16 -7.57
C GLU A 20 8.35 6.85 -8.23
N ASN A 21 7.38 6.07 -8.70
CA ASN A 21 6.14 6.55 -9.30
C ASN A 21 5.04 6.76 -8.24
N GLY A 22 5.35 6.51 -6.97
CA GLY A 22 4.43 6.64 -5.85
C GLY A 22 3.42 5.50 -5.73
N ILE A 23 3.64 4.36 -6.41
CA ILE A 23 2.81 3.16 -6.29
C ILE A 23 3.18 2.45 -5.00
N THR A 24 2.18 2.17 -4.16
CA THR A 24 2.38 1.42 -2.91
C THR A 24 1.99 -0.03 -3.09
N THR A 25 2.86 -0.97 -2.72
CA THR A 25 2.57 -2.41 -2.71
C THR A 25 2.57 -2.91 -1.26
N MET A 26 1.52 -3.63 -0.85
CA MET A 26 1.42 -4.20 0.51
C MET A 26 0.63 -5.51 0.52
N SER A 27 0.78 -6.28 1.60
CA SER A 27 -0.05 -7.47 1.82
C SER A 27 -1.50 -7.10 2.14
N ILE A 28 -2.42 -8.02 1.84
CA ILE A 28 -3.83 -7.89 2.22
C ILE A 28 -4.00 -7.78 3.74
N PHE A 29 -3.13 -8.44 4.51
CA PHE A 29 -3.16 -8.34 5.97
C PHE A 29 -2.76 -6.96 6.46
N ASP A 30 -1.69 -6.38 5.90
CA ASP A 30 -1.28 -5.01 6.25
C ASP A 30 -2.37 -4.00 5.90
N PHE A 31 -3.01 -4.16 4.74
CA PHE A 31 -4.09 -3.28 4.31
C PHE A 31 -5.30 -3.31 5.25
N LEU A 32 -5.73 -4.51 5.66
CA LEU A 32 -6.94 -4.69 6.47
C LEU A 32 -6.73 -4.49 7.97
N LEU A 33 -5.53 -4.80 8.48
CA LEU A 33 -5.26 -4.83 9.92
C LEU A 33 -4.60 -3.53 10.43
N LYS A 34 -4.07 -2.69 9.56
CA LYS A 34 -3.50 -1.39 9.92
C LYS A 34 -4.44 -0.27 9.51
N GLU A 35 -5.02 0.42 10.49
CA GLU A 35 -5.98 1.51 10.29
C GLU A 35 -5.40 2.65 9.43
N ASN A 36 -4.10 2.91 9.56
CA ASN A 36 -3.37 3.92 8.80
C ASN A 36 -2.52 3.33 7.67
N SER A 37 -2.92 2.19 7.08
CA SER A 37 -2.17 1.48 6.04
C SER A 37 -1.81 2.33 4.81
N LEU A 38 -2.53 3.44 4.57
CA LEU A 38 -2.36 4.32 3.40
C LEU A 38 -1.66 5.66 3.70
N GLU A 39 -1.22 5.90 4.93
CA GLU A 39 -0.62 7.16 5.38
C GLU A 39 0.92 7.24 5.24
N LEU A 40 1.52 6.32 4.47
CA LEU A 40 2.96 6.28 4.18
C LEU A 40 3.50 7.52 3.43
#